data_AF-A0A6J7R7H3-F1
#
_entry.id   AF-A0A6J7R7H3-F1
#
_cell.length_a   1.000
_cell.length_b   1.000
_cell.length_c   1.000
_cell.angle_alpha   90.00
_cell.angle_beta   90.00
_cell.angle_gamma   90.00
#
_symmetry.space_group_name_H-M   'P 1'
#
loop_
_entity.id
_entity.type
_entity.pdbx_description
1 polymer ?
#
loop_
_entity_poly.entity_id
_entity_poly.type
_entity_poly.pdbx_seq_one_letter_code
_entity_poly.pdbx_strand_id
1 'polypeptide(L)' 'MVSDQSTREPLAPYGSSSPKMNEIVATCKKNGLMPFNNFNRIHLVPPCNISEADTKIGLEIFSNSLTELGF' A
#
# COMPACT_ATOMS: atom_id res chain seq x y z
N MET A 1 -4.30 3.70 -6.06
CA MET A 1 -3.19 3.20 -6.90
C MET A 1 -3.68 3.07 -8.31
N VAL A 2 -2.90 3.55 -9.26
CA VAL A 2 -3.25 3.62 -10.68
C VAL A 2 -2.15 2.94 -11.48
N SER A 3 -2.49 2.33 -12.62
CA SER A 3 -1.53 1.80 -13.57
C SER A 3 -0.81 2.92 -14.32
N ASP A 4 -1.52 4.01 -14.59
CA ASP A 4 -1.04 5.18 -15.31
C ASP A 4 -1.52 6.46 -14.60
N GLN A 5 -0.57 7.37 -14.32
CA GLN A 5 -0.84 8.62 -13.60
C GLN A 5 -1.59 9.67 -14.45
N SER A 6 -1.44 9.62 -15.78
CA SER A 6 -2.10 10.51 -16.74
C SER A 6 -3.57 10.13 -16.93
N THR A 7 -3.86 8.84 -17.15
CA THR A 7 -5.23 8.36 -17.37
C THR A 7 -5.98 8.12 -16.06
N ARG A 8 -5.24 7.95 -14.95
CA ARG A 8 -5.75 7.54 -13.63
C ARG A 8 -6.50 6.22 -13.67
N GLU A 9 -6.16 5.34 -14.61
CA GLU A 9 -6.75 4.01 -14.71
C GLU A 9 -6.46 3.22 -13.41
N PRO A 10 -7.49 2.68 -12.73
CA PRO A 10 -7.31 1.97 -11.48
C PRO A 10 -6.46 0.70 -11.62
N LEU A 11 -5.58 0.45 -10.65
CA LEU A 11 -4.71 -0.75 -10.64
C LEU A 11 -5.46 -2.08 -10.39
N ALA A 12 -6.76 -2.02 -10.17
CA ALA A 12 -7.66 -3.16 -10.01
C ALA A 12 -9.01 -2.83 -10.67
N PRO A 13 -9.98 -3.78 -10.81
CA PRO A 13 -11.40 -3.51 -11.13
C PRO A 13 -12.34 -3.31 -9.91
N TYR A 14 -13.29 -2.36 -9.99
CA TYR A 14 -14.08 -1.90 -8.83
C TYR A 14 -14.74 -3.06 -8.09
N GLY A 15 -14.64 -3.08 -6.75
CA GLY A 15 -15.18 -4.14 -5.90
C GLY A 15 -14.35 -5.44 -5.86
N SER A 16 -13.18 -5.47 -6.49
CA SER A 16 -12.27 -6.63 -6.46
C SER A 16 -10.80 -6.20 -6.31
N SER A 17 -9.91 -7.17 -6.10
CA SER A 17 -8.45 -6.95 -6.10
C SER A 17 -7.85 -7.21 -7.49
N SER A 18 -6.54 -7.06 -7.62
CA SER A 18 -5.76 -7.47 -8.78
C SER A 18 -4.49 -8.23 -8.33
N PRO A 19 -3.85 -9.00 -9.23
CA PRO A 19 -2.56 -9.63 -8.91
C PRO A 19 -1.53 -8.63 -8.39
N LYS A 20 -1.47 -7.42 -8.98
CA LYS A 20 -0.53 -6.38 -8.56
C LYS A 20 -0.88 -5.81 -7.18
N MET A 21 -2.16 -5.59 -6.88
CA MET A 21 -2.58 -5.19 -5.53
C MET A 21 -2.23 -6.27 -4.48
N ASN A 22 -2.41 -7.54 -4.81
CA ASN A 22 -2.05 -8.65 -3.92
C ASN A 22 -0.54 -8.71 -3.66
N GLU A 23 0.28 -8.46 -4.69
CA GLU A 23 1.74 -8.37 -4.57
C GLU A 23 2.16 -7.23 -3.63
N ILE A 24 1.58 -6.03 -3.78
CA ILE A 24 1.84 -4.89 -2.89
C ILE A 24 1.54 -5.24 -1.44
N VAL A 25 0.36 -5.83 -1.17
CA VAL A 25 -0.03 -6.24 0.19
C VAL A 25 0.90 -7.32 0.73
N ALA A 26 1.29 -8.29 -0.10
CA ALA A 26 2.21 -9.35 0.30
C ALA A 26 3.61 -8.81 0.66
N THR A 27 4.15 -7.89 -0.14
CA THR A 27 5.45 -7.24 0.13
C THR A 27 5.39 -6.37 1.38
N CYS A 28 4.30 -5.61 1.59
CA CYS A 28 4.10 -4.87 2.84
C CYS A 28 4.15 -5.81 4.05
N LYS A 29 3.40 -6.94 3.99
CA LYS A 29 3.36 -7.93 5.07
C LYS A 29 4.73 -8.55 5.32
N LYS A 30 5.48 -8.88 4.27
CA LYS A 30 6.85 -9.40 4.36
C LYS A 30 7.78 -8.41 5.07
N ASN A 31 7.61 -7.11 4.83
CA ASN A 31 8.41 -6.05 5.42
C ASN A 31 7.92 -5.60 6.81
N GLY A 32 6.88 -6.26 7.36
CA GLY A 32 6.38 -6.00 8.71
C GLY A 32 5.21 -5.03 8.81
N LEU A 33 4.63 -4.59 7.68
CA LEU A 33 3.46 -3.72 7.63
C LEU A 33 2.20 -4.50 7.23
N MET A 34 1.13 -4.39 8.01
CA MET A 34 -0.17 -4.97 7.68
C MET A 34 -1.15 -3.89 7.18
N PRO A 35 -1.15 -3.55 5.88
CA PRO A 35 -2.10 -2.59 5.34
C PRO A 35 -3.49 -3.23 5.17
N PHE A 36 -4.52 -2.40 5.19
CA PHE A 36 -5.83 -2.76 4.66
C PHE A 36 -5.92 -2.30 3.21
N ASN A 37 -6.34 -3.16 2.30
CA ASN A 37 -6.62 -2.78 0.92
C ASN A 37 -8.10 -2.91 0.60
N ASN A 38 -8.63 -1.92 -0.10
CA ASN A 38 -9.95 -2.00 -0.71
C ASN A 38 -9.83 -1.53 -2.14
N PHE A 39 -10.13 -2.43 -3.07
CA PHE A 39 -10.03 -2.15 -4.48
C PHE A 39 -8.57 -1.77 -4.85
N ASN A 40 -8.36 -0.64 -5.51
CA ASN A 40 -7.04 -0.10 -5.85
C ASN A 40 -6.47 0.82 -4.74
N ARG A 41 -6.99 0.78 -3.50
CA ARG A 41 -6.54 1.66 -2.40
C ARG A 41 -5.82 0.87 -1.32
N ILE A 42 -4.75 1.46 -0.80
CA ILE A 42 -4.08 1.04 0.43
C ILE A 42 -4.45 2.04 1.53
N HIS A 43 -4.88 1.52 2.66
CA HIS A 43 -5.25 2.28 3.84
C HIS A 43 -4.21 2.03 4.94
N LEU A 44 -3.56 3.11 5.36
CA LEU A 44 -2.65 3.14 6.50
C LEU A 44 -3.38 3.87 7.64
N VAL A 45 -3.91 3.12 8.60
CA VAL A 45 -4.77 3.64 9.67
C VAL A 45 -4.16 3.26 11.02
N PRO A 46 -3.11 3.96 11.48
CA PRO A 46 -2.50 3.68 12.76
C PRO A 46 -3.43 4.06 13.94
N PRO A 47 -3.14 3.60 15.16
CA PRO A 47 -3.82 4.06 16.37
C PRO A 47 -3.75 5.59 16.54
N CYS A 48 -4.79 6.20 17.11
CA CYS A 48 -4.84 7.66 17.32
C CYS A 48 -3.76 8.20 18.28
N ASN A 49 -3.11 7.33 19.06
CA ASN A 49 -2.07 7.65 20.03
C ASN A 49 -0.67 7.20 19.58
N ILE A 50 -0.49 6.87 18.30
CA ILE A 50 0.82 6.48 17.75
C ILE A 50 1.84 7.61 17.93
N SER A 51 3.11 7.26 18.18
CA SER A 51 4.19 8.23 18.21
C SER A 51 4.56 8.72 16.80
N GLU A 52 5.20 9.89 16.71
CA GLU A 52 5.74 10.37 15.43
C GLU A 52 6.80 9.40 14.87
N ALA A 53 7.63 8.83 15.74
CA ALA A 53 8.69 7.89 15.36
C ALA A 53 8.11 6.61 14.74
N ASP A 54 7.11 6.01 15.37
CA ASP A 54 6.45 4.80 14.85
C ASP A 54 5.70 5.08 13.54
N THR A 55 5.12 6.28 13.41
CA THR A 55 4.48 6.71 12.16
C THR A 55 5.49 6.77 11.01
N LYS A 56 6.68 7.35 11.26
CA LYS A 56 7.76 7.41 10.26
C LYS A 56 8.23 6.01 9.86
N ILE A 57 8.41 5.11 10.82
CA ILE A 57 8.79 3.70 10.56
C ILE A 57 7.75 3.04 9.66
N GLY A 58 6.45 3.18 9.97
CA GLY A 58 5.38 2.60 9.16
C GLY A 58 5.35 3.13 7.72
N LEU A 59 5.57 4.43 7.53
CA LEU A 59 5.65 5.06 6.21
C LEU A 59 6.90 4.63 5.43
N GLU A 60 8.04 4.48 6.12
CA GLU A 60 9.28 4.00 5.52
C GLU A 60 9.14 2.56 5.02
N ILE A 61 8.54 1.68 5.84
CA ILE A 61 8.24 0.30 5.42
C ILE A 61 7.35 0.31 4.17
N PHE A 62 6.30 1.14 4.14
CA PHE A 62 5.43 1.25 2.98
C PHE A 62 6.18 1.73 1.73
N SER A 63 7.00 2.77 1.85
CA SER A 63 7.81 3.31 0.76
C SER A 63 8.80 2.27 0.21
N ASN A 64 9.45 1.52 1.11
CA ASN A 64 10.39 0.46 0.74
C ASN A 64 9.68 -0.67 -0.01
N SER A 65 8.51 -1.10 0.47
CA SER A 65 7.71 -2.12 -0.23
C SER A 65 7.26 -1.70 -1.63
N LEU A 66 6.96 -0.41 -1.85
CA LEU A 66 6.64 0.11 -3.17
C LEU A 66 7.87 0.18 -4.08
N THR A 67 9.00 0.64 -3.55
CA THR A 67 10.28 0.74 -4.28
C THR A 67 10.75 -0.64 -4.74
N GLU A 68 10.63 -1.68 -3.91
CA GLU A 68 10.94 -3.07 -4.26
C GLU A 68 10.14 -3.59 -5.46
N LEU A 69 8.93 -3.07 -5.66
CA LEU A 69 8.01 -3.47 -6.74
C LEU A 69 8.10 -2.57 -7.98
N GLY A 70 9.01 -1.59 -7.97
CA GLY A 70 9.27 -0.68 -9.10
C GLY A 70 8.26 0.45 -9.25
N PHE A 71 7.61 0.88 -8.16
CA PHE A 71 6.75 2.08 -8.14
C PHE A 71 7.55 3.37 -7.95
#